data_AF-A0A4E0RQL8-F1
#
_entry.id   AF-A0A4E0RQL8-F1
#
_cell.length_a   1.000
_cell.length_b   1.000
_cell.length_c   1.000
_cell.angle_alpha   90.00
_cell.angle_beta   90.00
_cell.angle_gamma   90.00
#
_symmetry.space_group_name_H-M   'P 1'
#
loop_
_entity.id
_entity.type
_entity.pdbx_description
1 polymer ?
#
loop_
_entity_poly.entity_id
_entity_poly.type
_entity_poly.pdbx_seq_one_letter_code
_entity_poly.pdbx_strand_id
1 'polypeptide(L)'
;MNSLFIHAINRRSGLSKEINSCPPTPSPFLFTRFLGGVFADFLRIKTSLSLTTIRKLFAGLGFGLKGIFFVALGFAPSEIYATVLLSLSLGFSGLAVAGYAVNVIDLAPNFSGLVMGFANSVSTFTGILSTFIASIVVHKFGLELTNGWRVALALAALSQFCAMLIYLIFGSSEEQSWAYADADRDGETTPMNEESKVGDR
;
A
#
# COMPACT_ATOMS: atom_id res chain seq x y z
N MET A 1 43.99 9.32 -27.67
CA MET A 1 42.64 9.80 -27.30
C MET A 1 41.59 9.13 -28.17
N ASN A 2 41.04 7.95 -27.90
CA ASN A 2 41.44 6.78 -27.11
C ASN A 2 40.57 5.64 -27.65
N SER A 3 41.16 4.62 -28.27
CA SER A 3 40.44 3.43 -28.78
C SER A 3 39.58 2.77 -27.68
N LEU A 4 39.96 2.95 -26.42
CA LEU A 4 39.21 2.56 -25.23
C LEU A 4 37.82 3.23 -25.10
N PHE A 5 37.65 4.46 -25.59
CA PHE A 5 36.35 5.17 -25.52
C PHE A 5 35.36 4.65 -26.57
N ILE A 6 35.84 4.39 -27.79
CA ILE A 6 35.05 3.74 -28.85
C ILE A 6 34.67 2.31 -28.44
N HIS A 7 35.59 1.58 -27.80
CA HIS A 7 35.32 0.22 -27.30
C HIS A 7 34.28 0.21 -26.16
N ALA A 8 34.28 1.23 -25.29
CA ALA A 8 33.27 1.40 -24.24
C ALA A 8 31.88 1.74 -24.80
N ILE A 9 31.79 2.53 -25.87
CA ILE A 9 30.52 2.82 -26.55
C ILE A 9 29.99 1.56 -27.25
N ASN A 10 30.86 0.78 -27.90
CA ASN A 10 30.46 -0.45 -28.59
C ASN A 10 30.01 -1.56 -27.62
N ARG A 11 30.52 -1.59 -26.38
CA ARG A 11 29.97 -2.47 -25.33
C ARG A 11 28.59 -2.02 -24.85
N ARG A 12 28.33 -0.71 -24.73
CA ARG A 12 26.99 -0.21 -24.34
C ARG A 12 25.92 -0.48 -25.40
N SER A 13 26.27 -0.39 -26.68
CA SER A 13 25.35 -0.71 -27.79
C SER A 13 25.07 -2.21 -27.93
N GLY A 14 26.03 -3.07 -27.53
CA GLY A 14 25.81 -4.51 -27.40
C GLY A 14 24.89 -4.86 -26.22
N LEU A 15 25.09 -4.19 -25.07
CA LEU A 15 24.27 -4.39 -23.88
C LEU A 15 22.81 -3.99 -24.11
N SER A 16 22.54 -2.89 -24.83
CA SER A 16 21.16 -2.47 -25.13
C SER A 16 20.42 -3.44 -26.04
N LYS A 17 21.14 -4.18 -26.90
CA LYS A 17 20.57 -5.22 -27.75
C LYS A 17 20.23 -6.50 -26.98
N GLU A 18 21.02 -6.85 -25.95
CA GLU A 18 20.67 -7.95 -25.04
C GLU A 18 19.49 -7.60 -24.12
N ILE A 19 19.44 -6.37 -23.60
CA ILE A 19 18.33 -5.89 -22.77
C ILE A 19 17.01 -5.87 -23.56
N ASN A 20 17.04 -5.51 -24.85
CA ASN A 20 15.87 -5.53 -25.72
C ASN A 20 15.51 -6.91 -26.30
N SER A 21 16.39 -7.92 -26.19
CA SER A 21 16.14 -9.30 -26.64
C SER A 21 15.60 -10.20 -25.52
N CYS A 22 15.67 -9.76 -24.26
CA CYS A 22 14.92 -10.41 -23.20
C CYS A 22 13.44 -10.06 -23.40
N PRO A 23 12.52 -11.04 -23.54
CA PRO A 23 11.10 -10.74 -23.38
C PRO A 23 10.92 -10.01 -22.04
N PRO A 24 9.92 -9.12 -21.88
CA PRO A 24 9.64 -8.51 -20.59
C PRO A 24 9.26 -9.63 -19.63
N THR A 25 10.26 -10.23 -18.98
CA THR A 25 10.03 -11.16 -17.90
C THR A 25 9.28 -10.35 -16.87
N PRO A 26 8.03 -10.71 -16.53
CA PRO A 26 7.31 -10.01 -15.49
C PRO A 26 8.25 -9.99 -14.29
N SER A 27 8.60 -8.78 -13.84
CA SER A 27 9.60 -8.62 -12.79
C SER A 27 9.22 -9.52 -11.61
N PRO A 28 10.18 -10.12 -10.88
CA PRO A 28 9.89 -11.02 -9.76
C PRO A 28 8.86 -10.45 -8.76
N PHE A 29 8.78 -9.12 -8.69
CA PHE A 29 7.84 -8.35 -7.89
C PHE A 29 6.36 -8.50 -8.31
N LEU A 30 6.08 -8.73 -9.60
CA LEU A 30 4.71 -8.95 -10.09
C LEU A 30 4.19 -10.33 -9.72
N PHE A 31 5.06 -11.36 -9.75
CA PHE A 31 4.65 -12.73 -9.46
C PHE A 31 4.24 -12.91 -7.98
N THR A 32 5.00 -12.33 -7.04
CA THR A 32 4.65 -12.32 -5.62
C THR A 32 3.33 -11.57 -5.35
N ARG A 33 3.07 -10.50 -6.11
CA ARG A 33 1.85 -9.70 -5.98
C ARG A 33 0.60 -10.43 -6.47
N PHE A 34 0.73 -11.26 -7.51
CA PHE A 34 -0.34 -12.14 -7.99
C PHE A 34 -0.73 -13.19 -6.94
N LEU A 35 0.25 -13.87 -6.34
CA LEU A 35 -0.02 -14.87 -5.29
C LEU A 35 -0.68 -14.25 -4.05
N GLY A 36 -0.26 -13.05 -3.64
CA GLY A 36 -0.91 -12.31 -2.55
C GLY A 36 -2.35 -11.91 -2.88
N GLY A 37 -2.64 -11.55 -4.13
CA GLY A 37 -4.00 -11.24 -4.60
C GLY A 37 -4.95 -12.44 -4.52
N VAL A 38 -4.52 -13.61 -5.00
CA VAL A 38 -5.33 -14.84 -4.94
C VAL A 38 -5.63 -15.25 -3.49
N PHE A 39 -4.66 -15.08 -2.58
CA PHE A 39 -4.86 -15.37 -1.17
C PHE A 39 -5.82 -14.38 -0.50
N ALA A 40 -5.77 -13.10 -0.89
CA ALA A 40 -6.71 -12.07 -0.43
C ALA A 40 -8.14 -12.34 -0.93
N ASP A 41 -8.30 -12.80 -2.17
CA ASP A 41 -9.60 -13.16 -2.74
C ASP A 41 -10.19 -14.42 -2.08
N PHE A 42 -9.37 -15.42 -1.76
CA PHE A 42 -9.81 -16.61 -1.01
C PHE A 42 -10.34 -16.28 0.38
N LEU A 43 -9.75 -15.28 1.04
CA LEU A 43 -10.18 -14.83 2.37
C LEU A 43 -11.48 -13.99 2.31
N ARG A 44 -11.79 -13.39 1.14
CA ARG A 44 -12.97 -12.54 0.94
C ARG A 44 -14.27 -13.32 0.75
N ILE A 45 -14.19 -14.55 0.24
CA ILE A 45 -15.34 -15.38 -0.11
C ILE A 45 -16.07 -15.97 1.13
N LYS A 46 -15.45 -15.94 2.32
CA LYS A 46 -15.93 -16.72 3.49
C LYS A 46 -16.65 -15.96 4.61
N THR A 47 -16.85 -14.65 4.53
CA THR A 47 -17.31 -13.88 5.71
C THR A 47 -18.46 -12.91 5.43
N SER A 48 -19.60 -13.12 6.09
CA SER A 48 -20.79 -12.25 6.10
C SER A 48 -20.66 -11.13 7.16
N LEU A 49 -19.58 -10.34 7.10
CA LEU A 49 -19.32 -9.24 8.02
C LEU A 49 -19.46 -7.87 7.31
N SER A 50 -19.75 -6.81 8.08
CA SER A 50 -19.80 -5.44 7.56
C SER A 50 -18.48 -5.06 6.89
N LEU A 51 -18.58 -4.41 5.71
CA LEU A 51 -17.45 -4.01 4.87
C LEU A 51 -16.41 -3.17 5.63
N THR A 52 -16.84 -2.33 6.56
CA THR A 52 -15.97 -1.52 7.42
C THR A 52 -15.14 -2.38 8.37
N THR A 53 -15.77 -3.37 9.03
CA THR A 53 -15.09 -4.28 9.96
C THR A 53 -14.09 -5.17 9.24
N ILE A 54 -14.45 -5.66 8.05
CA ILE A 54 -13.55 -6.43 7.19
C ILE A 54 -12.33 -5.59 6.82
N ARG A 55 -12.51 -4.37 6.32
CA ARG A 55 -11.38 -3.51 5.92
C ARG A 55 -10.47 -3.17 7.10
N LYS A 56 -11.03 -2.87 8.27
CA LYS A 56 -10.26 -2.69 9.52
C LYS A 56 -9.47 -3.93 9.89
N LEU A 57 -10.06 -5.12 9.79
CA LEU A 57 -9.39 -6.38 10.10
C LEU A 57 -8.24 -6.67 9.13
N PHE A 58 -8.46 -6.52 7.83
CA PHE A 58 -7.44 -6.80 6.80
C PHE A 58 -6.28 -5.81 6.86
N ALA A 59 -6.57 -4.51 6.99
CA ALA A 59 -5.54 -3.49 7.16
C ALA A 59 -4.82 -3.64 8.51
N GLY A 60 -5.56 -3.92 9.58
CA GLY A 60 -5.02 -4.16 10.92
C GLY A 60 -4.07 -5.36 10.97
N LEU A 61 -4.48 -6.50 10.42
CA LEU A 61 -3.64 -7.69 10.28
C LEU A 61 -2.43 -7.43 9.39
N GLY A 62 -2.61 -6.71 8.27
CA GLY A 62 -1.51 -6.38 7.36
C GLY A 62 -0.43 -5.52 8.04
N PHE A 63 -0.81 -4.41 8.69
CA PHE A 63 0.14 -3.55 9.40
C PHE A 63 0.71 -4.20 10.66
N GLY A 64 -0.13 -4.91 11.43
CA GLY A 64 0.30 -5.59 12.66
C GLY A 64 1.30 -6.72 12.39
N LEU A 65 1.01 -7.59 11.42
CA LEU A 65 1.91 -8.67 11.05
C LEU A 65 3.22 -8.13 10.46
N LYS A 66 3.18 -7.09 9.60
CA LYS A 66 4.39 -6.41 9.12
C LYS A 66 5.26 -5.90 10.27
N GLY A 67 4.65 -5.26 11.28
CA GLY A 67 5.35 -4.77 12.47
C GLY A 67 6.06 -5.90 13.22
N ILE A 68 5.38 -7.02 13.43
CA ILE A 68 5.95 -8.23 14.08
C ILE A 68 7.13 -8.77 13.27
N PHE A 69 6.99 -8.88 11.93
CA PHE A 69 8.08 -9.36 11.08
C PHE A 69 9.29 -8.42 11.07
N PHE A 70 9.11 -7.11 11.16
CA PHE A 70 10.22 -6.16 11.29
C PHE A 70 10.95 -6.28 12.63
N VAL A 71 10.25 -6.54 13.74
CA VAL A 71 10.91 -6.85 15.01
C VAL A 71 11.68 -8.16 14.91
N ALA A 72 11.07 -9.22 14.38
CA ALA A 72 11.71 -10.52 14.20
C ALA A 72 12.96 -10.44 13.29
N LEU A 73 12.91 -9.60 12.25
CA LEU A 73 14.04 -9.33 11.35
C LEU A 73 15.25 -8.74 12.08
N GLY A 74 15.05 -7.92 13.11
CA GLY A 74 16.14 -7.37 13.91
C GLY A 74 16.94 -8.42 14.71
N PHE A 75 16.34 -9.61 14.93
CA PHE A 75 16.96 -10.72 15.63
C PHE A 75 17.34 -11.89 14.70
N ALA A 76 17.25 -11.70 13.38
CA ALA A 76 17.54 -12.77 12.42
C ALA A 76 19.03 -13.20 12.51
N PRO A 77 19.32 -14.50 12.72
CA PRO A 77 20.70 -15.00 12.88
C PRO A 77 21.41 -15.25 11.54
N SER A 78 20.69 -15.26 10.42
CA SER A 78 21.22 -15.57 9.09
C SER A 78 20.49 -14.77 8.01
N GLU A 79 21.20 -14.44 6.94
CA GLU A 79 20.70 -13.67 5.80
C GLU A 79 19.49 -14.33 5.14
N ILE A 80 19.47 -15.66 5.05
CA ILE A 80 18.34 -16.42 4.47
C ILE A 80 17.07 -16.19 5.29
N TYR A 81 17.18 -16.25 6.62
CA TYR A 81 16.05 -15.96 7.51
C TYR A 81 15.57 -14.51 7.36
N ALA A 82 16.50 -13.56 7.22
CA ALA A 82 16.17 -12.15 7.01
C ALA A 82 15.39 -11.94 5.70
N THR A 83 15.82 -12.56 4.60
CA THR A 83 15.14 -12.46 3.30
C THR A 83 13.75 -13.10 3.32
N VAL A 84 13.58 -14.25 3.98
CA VAL A 84 12.26 -14.91 4.11
C VAL A 84 11.30 -14.05 4.94
N LEU A 85 11.75 -13.52 6.09
CA LEU A 85 10.94 -12.64 6.93
C LEU A 85 10.55 -11.34 6.20
N LEU A 86 11.48 -10.74 5.46
CA LEU A 86 11.18 -9.58 4.61
C LEU A 86 10.18 -9.91 3.51
N SER A 87 10.31 -11.06 2.86
CA SER A 87 9.41 -11.51 1.80
C SER A 87 7.99 -11.73 2.33
N LEU A 88 7.85 -12.35 3.51
CA LEU A 88 6.57 -12.50 4.18
C LEU A 88 5.96 -11.13 4.53
N SER A 89 6.74 -10.21 5.09
CA SER A 89 6.31 -8.84 5.38
C SER A 89 5.78 -8.12 4.14
N LEU A 90 6.46 -8.27 3.00
CA LEU A 90 6.02 -7.74 1.70
C LEU A 90 4.69 -8.38 1.25
N GLY A 91 4.51 -9.68 1.46
CA GLY A 91 3.25 -10.39 1.21
C GLY A 91 2.08 -9.81 2.03
N PHE A 92 2.27 -9.61 3.33
CA PHE A 92 1.27 -8.98 4.20
C PHE A 92 1.01 -7.51 3.86
N SER A 93 1.97 -6.83 3.26
CA SER A 93 1.74 -5.50 2.69
C SER A 93 0.70 -5.51 1.57
N GLY A 94 0.60 -6.60 0.80
CA GLY A 94 -0.44 -6.76 -0.21
C GLY A 94 -1.84 -6.81 0.40
N LEU A 95 -1.99 -7.54 1.51
CA LEU A 95 -3.24 -7.62 2.28
C LEU A 95 -3.64 -6.25 2.86
N ALA A 96 -2.68 -5.48 3.39
CA ALA A 96 -2.95 -4.12 3.88
C ALA A 96 -3.48 -3.22 2.76
N VAL A 97 -2.83 -3.25 1.59
CA VAL A 97 -3.23 -2.47 0.41
C VAL A 97 -4.63 -2.87 -0.06
N ALA A 98 -4.95 -4.16 -0.10
CA ALA A 98 -6.30 -4.62 -0.43
C ALA A 98 -7.37 -4.10 0.56
N GLY A 99 -7.00 -3.90 1.83
CA GLY A 99 -7.89 -3.35 2.86
C GLY A 99 -8.14 -1.84 2.70
N TYR A 100 -7.08 -1.02 2.55
CA TYR A 100 -7.23 0.44 2.53
C TYR A 100 -7.42 1.06 1.14
N ALA A 101 -6.93 0.44 0.06
CA ALA A 101 -6.98 1.05 -1.27
C ALA A 101 -8.41 1.11 -1.82
N VAL A 102 -9.19 0.05 -1.56
CA VAL A 102 -10.62 0.02 -1.93
C VAL A 102 -11.37 1.06 -1.09
N ASN A 103 -10.98 1.22 0.18
CA ASN A 103 -11.63 2.14 1.12
C ASN A 103 -11.72 3.59 0.61
N VAL A 104 -10.68 4.10 -0.08
CA VAL A 104 -10.71 5.45 -0.66
C VAL A 104 -11.76 5.59 -1.76
N ILE A 105 -11.94 4.53 -2.55
CA ILE A 105 -12.89 4.50 -3.66
C ILE A 105 -14.32 4.41 -3.09
N ASP A 106 -14.53 3.61 -2.04
CA ASP A 106 -15.84 3.52 -1.38
C ASP A 106 -16.20 4.79 -0.61
N LEU A 107 -15.22 5.49 -0.04
CA LEU A 107 -15.45 6.69 0.78
C LEU A 107 -15.88 7.89 -0.06
N ALA A 108 -15.28 8.03 -1.26
CA ALA A 108 -15.54 9.16 -2.16
C ALA A 108 -15.30 8.78 -3.62
N PRO A 109 -16.26 8.13 -4.31
CA PRO A 109 -16.05 7.65 -5.68
C PRO A 109 -15.71 8.78 -6.66
N ASN A 110 -16.40 9.93 -6.54
CA ASN A 110 -16.24 11.10 -7.42
C ASN A 110 -14.92 11.87 -7.20
N PHE A 111 -14.35 11.81 -6.00
CA PHE A 111 -13.12 12.53 -5.63
C PHE A 111 -11.91 11.61 -5.40
N SER A 112 -12.08 10.31 -5.62
CA SER A 112 -11.09 9.26 -5.33
C SER A 112 -9.72 9.54 -5.95
N GLY A 113 -9.67 10.02 -7.19
CA GLY A 113 -8.42 10.37 -7.88
C GLY A 113 -7.64 11.51 -7.22
N LEU A 114 -8.34 12.56 -6.78
CA LEU A 114 -7.72 13.71 -6.10
C LEU A 114 -7.24 13.33 -4.71
N VAL A 115 -8.07 12.61 -3.94
CA VAL A 115 -7.72 12.13 -2.59
C VAL A 115 -6.51 11.18 -2.66
N MET A 116 -6.48 10.26 -3.62
CA MET A 116 -5.37 9.34 -3.81
C MET A 116 -4.09 10.06 -4.25
N GLY A 117 -4.19 11.04 -5.16
CA GLY A 117 -3.05 11.88 -5.57
C GLY A 117 -2.46 12.69 -4.41
N PHE A 118 -3.32 13.28 -3.58
CA PHE A 118 -2.89 13.99 -2.38
C PHE A 118 -2.21 13.04 -1.38
N ALA A 119 -2.81 11.88 -1.12
CA ALA A 119 -2.23 10.85 -0.25
C ALA A 119 -0.86 10.38 -0.73
N ASN A 120 -0.66 10.23 -2.05
CA ASN A 120 0.64 9.87 -2.64
C ASN A 120 1.69 10.97 -2.45
N SER A 121 1.28 12.24 -2.52
CA SER A 121 2.17 13.38 -2.31
C SER A 121 2.67 13.43 -0.87
N VAL A 122 1.75 13.26 0.09
CA VAL A 122 2.09 13.15 1.52
C VAL A 122 2.99 11.94 1.76
N SER A 123 2.68 10.79 1.16
CA SER A 123 3.48 9.56 1.28
C SER A 123 4.91 9.75 0.78
N THR A 124 5.08 10.47 -0.34
CA THR A 124 6.40 10.78 -0.90
C THR A 124 7.20 11.67 0.04
N PHE A 125 6.57 12.71 0.60
CA PHE A 125 7.21 13.59 1.58
C PHE A 125 7.63 12.83 2.85
N THR A 126 6.75 11.97 3.36
CA THR A 126 7.07 11.08 4.49
C THR A 126 8.22 10.13 4.17
N GLY A 127 8.29 9.62 2.94
CA GLY A 127 9.40 8.76 2.49
C GLY A 127 10.76 9.49 2.50
N ILE A 128 10.78 10.74 2.03
CA ILE A 128 11.98 11.60 2.06
C ILE A 128 12.41 11.82 3.52
N LEU A 129 11.47 12.20 4.39
CA LEU A 129 11.75 12.44 5.80
C LEU A 129 12.24 11.17 6.51
N SER A 130 11.62 10.02 6.23
CA SER A 130 12.02 8.72 6.78
C SER A 130 13.45 8.36 6.39
N THR A 131 13.84 8.60 5.13
CA THR A 131 15.19 8.31 4.65
C THR A 131 16.22 9.20 5.35
N PHE A 132 15.91 10.49 5.51
CA PHE A 132 16.77 11.43 6.23
C PHE A 132 17.00 11.01 7.69
N ILE A 133 15.92 10.63 8.40
CA ILE A 133 16.01 10.12 9.77
C ILE A 133 16.83 8.83 9.82
N ALA A 134 16.57 7.88 8.91
CA ALA A 134 17.33 6.63 8.84
C ALA A 134 18.82 6.87 8.62
N SER A 135 19.19 7.81 7.73
CA SER A 135 20.58 8.20 7.49
C SER A 135 21.25 8.76 8.75
N ILE A 136 20.55 9.60 9.53
CA ILE A 136 21.06 10.15 10.79
C ILE A 136 21.23 9.05 11.84
N VAL A 137 20.25 8.15 11.98
CA VAL A 137 20.30 7.04 12.94
C VAL A 137 21.49 6.13 12.63
N VAL A 138 21.68 5.73 11.38
CA VAL A 138 22.81 4.88 11.00
C VAL A 138 24.16 5.56 11.24
N HIS A 139 24.30 6.86 10.95
CA HIS A 139 25.55 7.60 11.17
C HIS A 139 25.84 7.91 12.65
N LYS A 140 24.82 8.23 13.46
CA LYS A 140 24.98 8.57 14.88
C LYS A 140 25.24 7.34 15.77
N PHE A 141 24.67 6.19 15.44
CA PHE A 141 24.82 4.94 16.22
C PHE A 141 25.96 4.03 15.70
N GLY A 142 26.87 4.58 14.88
CA GLY A 142 27.87 3.86 14.08
C GLY A 142 29.06 3.23 14.80
N LEU A 143 28.88 2.46 15.88
CA LEU A 143 30.00 1.67 16.47
C LEU A 143 29.73 0.17 16.67
N GLU A 144 28.49 -0.31 16.51
CA GLU A 144 28.23 -1.74 16.33
C GLU A 144 27.20 -1.92 15.21
N LEU A 145 27.64 -2.42 14.05
CA LEU A 145 26.82 -2.61 12.85
C LEU A 145 25.48 -3.30 13.18
N THR A 146 25.49 -4.24 14.13
CA THR A 146 24.32 -5.01 14.57
C THR A 146 23.29 -4.19 15.35
N ASN A 147 23.72 -3.21 16.17
CA ASN A 147 22.80 -2.47 17.04
C ASN A 147 22.07 -1.34 16.30
N GLY A 148 22.73 -0.67 15.34
CA GLY A 148 22.11 0.39 14.54
C GLY A 148 20.94 -0.12 13.68
N TRP A 149 21.11 -1.28 13.02
CA TRP A 149 20.06 -1.91 12.22
C TRP A 149 18.87 -2.38 13.05
N ARG A 150 19.11 -2.88 14.27
CA ARG A 150 18.03 -3.23 15.21
C ARG A 150 17.20 -2.01 15.59
N VAL A 151 17.83 -0.88 15.87
CA VAL A 151 17.13 0.38 16.18
C VAL A 151 16.32 0.86 14.97
N ALA A 152 16.91 0.83 13.77
CA ALA A 152 16.20 1.21 12.55
C ALA A 152 14.98 0.32 12.28
N LEU A 153 15.11 -0.99 12.45
CA LEU A 153 14.00 -1.95 12.29
C LEU A 153 12.94 -1.81 13.39
N ALA A 154 13.33 -1.50 14.62
CA ALA A 154 12.41 -1.21 15.71
C ALA A 154 11.59 0.07 15.46
N LEU A 155 12.24 1.13 14.94
CA LEU A 155 11.54 2.36 14.52
C LEU A 155 10.59 2.08 13.34
N ALA A 156 11.00 1.26 12.38
CA ALA A 156 10.13 0.84 11.29
C ALA A 156 8.92 0.04 11.81
N ALA A 157 9.12 -0.89 12.74
CA ALA A 157 8.03 -1.64 13.36
C ALA A 157 7.06 -0.73 14.12
N LEU A 158 7.58 0.20 14.93
CA LEU A 158 6.77 1.18 15.66
C LEU A 158 5.91 2.02 14.69
N SER A 159 6.49 2.44 13.56
CA SER A 159 5.73 3.18 12.54
C SER A 159 4.54 2.38 11.98
N GLN A 160 4.70 1.06 11.80
CA GLN A 160 3.61 0.19 11.33
C GLN A 160 2.53 0.01 12.40
N PHE A 161 2.90 -0.17 13.66
CA PHE A 161 1.92 -0.26 14.76
C PHE A 161 1.16 1.06 14.97
N CYS A 162 1.83 2.20 14.87
CA CYS A 162 1.16 3.50 14.90
C CYS A 162 0.16 3.65 13.75
N ALA A 163 0.55 3.28 12.52
CA ALA A 163 -0.34 3.28 11.37
C ALA A 163 -1.54 2.35 11.57
N MET A 164 -1.32 1.15 12.12
CA MET A 164 -2.38 0.21 12.49
C MET A 164 -3.38 0.84 13.46
N LEU A 165 -2.90 1.44 14.56
CA LEU A 165 -3.77 2.05 15.57
C LEU A 165 -4.59 3.21 15.00
N ILE A 166 -3.95 4.10 14.25
CA ILE A 166 -4.63 5.22 13.58
C ILE A 166 -5.72 4.69 12.65
N TYR A 167 -5.40 3.68 11.83
CA TYR A 167 -6.37 3.12 10.88
C TYR A 167 -7.54 2.40 11.58
N LEU A 168 -7.29 1.69 12.68
CA LEU A 168 -8.36 1.02 13.43
C LEU A 168 -9.32 2.01 14.08
N ILE A 169 -8.80 3.13 14.61
CA ILE A 169 -9.60 4.17 15.27
C ILE A 169 -10.39 4.98 14.23
N PHE A 170 -9.70 5.53 13.22
CA PHE A 170 -10.27 6.51 12.29
C PHE A 170 -10.79 5.92 10.98
N GLY A 171 -10.46 4.67 10.65
CA GLY A 171 -10.93 4.03 9.43
C GLY A 171 -12.45 3.96 9.41
N SER A 172 -13.06 4.44 8.33
CA SER A 172 -14.45 4.17 8.00
C SER A 172 -14.56 3.84 6.51
N SER A 173 -15.55 3.02 6.17
CA SER A 173 -15.82 2.57 4.81
C SER A 173 -17.23 2.90 4.33
N GLU A 174 -17.90 3.79 5.06
CA GLU A 174 -19.21 4.32 4.69
C GLU A 174 -19.01 5.55 3.80
N GLU A 175 -19.76 5.61 2.70
CA GLU A 175 -19.76 6.75 1.78
C GLU A 175 -20.07 8.04 2.54
N GLN A 176 -19.21 9.05 2.38
CA GLN A 176 -19.36 10.29 3.13
C GLN A 176 -20.35 11.23 2.45
N SER A 177 -21.14 11.95 3.23
CA SER A 177 -22.20 12.85 2.73
C SER A 177 -21.70 14.04 1.90
N TRP A 178 -20.40 14.31 1.87
CA TRP A 178 -19.80 15.34 1.01
C TRP A 178 -19.34 14.79 -0.34
N ALA A 179 -19.37 13.46 -0.54
CA ALA A 179 -18.91 12.80 -1.75
C ALA A 179 -19.97 12.77 -2.88
N TYR A 180 -21.18 13.27 -2.63
CA TYR A 180 -22.16 13.52 -3.68
C TYR A 180 -21.57 14.56 -4.65
N ALA A 181 -21.52 14.21 -5.93
CA ALA A 181 -21.39 15.24 -6.96
C ALA A 181 -22.64 16.12 -6.88
N ASP A 182 -22.48 17.42 -7.03
CA ASP A 182 -23.56 18.41 -7.15
C ASP A 182 -24.40 18.20 -8.43
N ALA A 183 -24.78 16.96 -8.76
CA ALA A 183 -25.74 16.63 -9.81
C ALA A 183 -27.20 16.68 -9.31
N ASP A 184 -27.41 17.06 -8.06
CA ASP A 184 -28.74 17.30 -7.46
C ASP A 184 -28.90 18.74 -6.94
N ARG A 185 -27.97 19.64 -7.32
CA ARG A 185 -28.08 21.09 -7.06
C ARG A 185 -28.71 21.86 -8.23
N ASP A 186 -29.25 21.15 -9.21
CA ASP A 186 -30.09 21.71 -10.26
C ASP A 186 -31.43 20.95 -10.17
N GLY A 187 -32.39 21.53 -9.46
CA GLY A 187 -33.65 20.84 -9.13
C GLY A 187 -34.41 20.34 -10.36
N GLU A 188 -34.42 19.02 -10.53
CA GLU A 188 -35.49 18.33 -11.24
C GLU A 188 -36.48 17.83 -10.18
N THR A 189 -37.29 18.76 -9.67
CA THR A 189 -38.53 18.41 -8.95
C THR A 189 -39.45 17.70 -9.93
N THR A 190 -39.35 16.38 -10.02
CA THR A 190 -40.48 15.55 -10.42
C THR A 190 -40.87 14.72 -9.21
N PRO A 191 -41.92 15.12 -8.45
CA PRO A 191 -42.39 14.28 -7.37
C PRO A 191 -43.00 13.01 -7.96
N MET A 192 -42.31 11.89 -7.74
CA MET A 192 -42.88 10.57 -7.93
C MET A 192 -43.65 10.19 -6.67
N ASN A 193 -44.97 10.02 -6.85
CA ASN A 193 -45.96 9.32 -6.03
C ASN A 193 -46.86 10.17 -5.12
N GLU A 194 -48.09 10.39 -5.59
CA GLU A 194 -49.29 10.10 -4.78
C GLU A 194 -50.20 9.15 -5.58
N GLU A 195 -50.10 7.86 -5.30
CA GLU A 195 -51.25 6.96 -5.46
C GLU A 195 -52.24 7.24 -4.32
N SER A 196 -53.48 7.61 -4.62
CA SER A 196 -54.66 6.94 -4.07
C SER A 196 -56.00 7.53 -4.54
N LYS A 197 -56.68 6.72 -5.36
CA LYS A 197 -58.11 6.34 -5.32
C LYS A 197 -59.24 7.39 -5.28
N VAL A 198 -60.31 6.97 -5.97
CA VAL A 198 -61.76 7.17 -5.72
C VAL A 198 -62.45 8.31 -6.48
N GLY A 199 -63.42 7.92 -7.31
CA GLY A 199 -64.75 8.56 -7.28
C GLY A 199 -65.21 9.28 -8.56
N ASP A 200 -66.08 8.59 -9.30
CA ASP A 200 -67.32 9.11 -9.88
C ASP A 200 -67.31 10.44 -10.68
N ARG A 201 -67.38 10.32 -12.02
CA ARG A 201 -68.61 10.56 -12.79
C ARG A 201 -68.45 10.26 -14.27
#